data_AF-A0A7J8C659-F1
#
_entry.id   AF-A0A7J8C659-F1
#
_cell.length_a   1.000
_cell.length_b   1.000
_cell.length_c   1.000
_cell.angle_alpha   90.00
_cell.angle_beta   90.00
_cell.angle_gamma   90.00
#
_symmetry.space_group_name_H-M   'P 1'
#
loop_
_entity.id
_entity.type
_entity.pdbx_description
1 polymer ?
#
loop_
_entity_poly.entity_id
_entity_poly.type
_entity_poly.pdbx_seq_one_letter_code
_entity_poly.pdbx_strand_id
1 'polypeptide(L)'
;MIKYTGFRDRPHEERQARFQNACRDGRSEIAFVATGTNLSLQFFPASWQGEQRQTPSREYVDLEREAGKVYLKAPMILNGVCVIWKGWIDLQRLDGMGCLEFDEERAQEDALAQQAFEEARRRTREFEDRDRSHREEMEVRVSQLLAVTGKKTTRP
;
A
#
# COMPACT_ATOMS: atom_id res chain seq x y z
N MET A 1 8.91 3.58 24.27
CA MET A 1 9.33 4.99 24.15
C MET A 1 9.83 5.26 22.75
N ILE A 2 9.44 6.38 22.17
CA ILE A 2 9.85 6.84 20.83
C ILE A 2 10.57 8.20 20.91
N LYS A 3 11.37 8.53 19.90
CA LYS A 3 12.00 9.84 19.73
C LYS A 3 11.95 10.31 18.29
N TYR A 4 11.79 11.61 18.08
CA TYR A 4 12.01 12.24 16.78
C TYR A 4 13.49 12.21 16.42
N THR A 5 13.81 11.71 15.23
CA THR A 5 15.19 11.49 14.77
C THR A 5 15.69 12.50 13.74
N GLY A 6 14.84 13.41 13.27
CA GLY A 6 15.26 14.43 12.31
C GLY A 6 16.21 15.47 12.90
N PHE A 7 17.11 15.98 12.04
CA PHE A 7 18.00 17.12 12.28
C PHE A 7 18.78 17.07 13.62
N ARG A 8 19.32 15.90 13.98
CA ARG A 8 20.05 15.70 15.26
C ARG A 8 21.30 16.56 15.41
N ASP A 9 21.84 17.06 14.30
CA ASP A 9 22.96 18.00 14.21
C ASP A 9 22.59 19.45 14.55
N ARG A 10 21.28 19.77 14.63
CA ARG A 10 20.77 21.13 14.82
C ARG A 10 20.45 21.46 16.27
N PRO A 11 20.44 22.76 16.64
CA PRO A 11 19.99 23.21 17.95
C PRO A 11 18.57 22.72 18.27
N HIS A 12 18.31 22.46 19.54
CA HIS A 12 17.06 21.86 20.00
C HIS A 12 15.82 22.65 19.59
N GLU A 13 15.86 23.98 19.71
CA GLU A 13 14.77 24.88 19.29
C GLU A 13 14.48 24.78 17.78
N GLU A 14 15.53 24.69 16.95
CA GLU A 14 15.37 24.49 15.51
C GLU A 14 14.71 23.13 15.21
N ARG A 15 15.09 22.09 15.94
CA ARG A 15 14.48 20.75 15.82
C ARG A 15 13.01 20.76 16.18
N GLN A 16 12.61 21.51 17.21
CA GLN A 16 11.21 21.66 17.61
C GLN A 16 10.38 22.30 16.49
N ALA A 17 10.87 23.42 15.93
CA ALA A 17 10.19 24.10 14.83
C ALA A 17 10.10 23.21 13.58
N ARG A 18 11.18 22.49 13.24
CA ARG A 18 11.20 21.56 12.10
C ARG A 18 10.26 20.38 12.29
N PHE A 19 10.19 19.82 13.49
CA PHE A 19 9.25 18.74 13.79
C PHE A 19 7.79 19.18 13.62
N GLN A 20 7.43 20.36 14.13
CA GLN A 20 6.08 20.91 13.94
C GLN A 20 5.75 21.14 12.46
N ASN A 21 6.69 21.67 11.69
CA ASN A 21 6.50 21.84 10.24
C ASN A 21 6.37 20.48 9.53
N ALA A 22 7.20 19.50 9.87
CA ALA A 22 7.15 18.15 9.30
C ALA A 22 5.78 17.46 9.58
N CYS A 23 5.24 17.64 10.78
CA CYS A 23 3.88 17.18 11.11
C CYS A 23 2.81 17.86 10.23
N ARG A 24 2.93 19.17 9.97
CA ARG A 24 2.02 19.88 9.05
C ARG A 24 2.22 19.52 7.58
N ASP A 25 3.44 19.17 7.19
CA ASP A 25 3.78 18.69 5.86
C ASP A 25 3.39 17.22 5.65
N GLY A 26 2.99 16.52 6.72
CA GLY A 26 2.44 15.18 6.67
C GLY A 26 3.48 14.05 6.65
N ARG A 27 4.74 14.31 7.01
CA ARG A 27 5.80 13.29 7.08
C ARG A 27 6.75 13.57 8.23
N SER A 28 7.20 12.53 8.92
CA SER A 28 8.20 12.68 9.99
C SER A 28 8.97 11.38 10.22
N GLU A 29 10.13 11.49 10.87
CA GLU A 29 10.98 10.35 11.19
C GLU A 29 11.07 10.14 12.70
N ILE A 30 10.82 8.91 13.14
CA ILE A 30 10.87 8.54 14.55
C ILE A 30 11.63 7.23 14.74
N ALA A 31 12.15 7.02 15.94
CA ALA A 31 12.75 5.77 16.35
C ALA A 31 12.12 5.20 17.62
N PHE A 32 11.93 3.89 17.66
CA PHE A 32 11.73 3.15 18.89
C PHE A 32 13.06 3.05 19.64
N VAL A 33 13.15 3.72 20.79
CA VAL A 33 14.40 3.81 21.56
C VAL A 33 14.87 2.44 22.06
N ALA A 34 13.93 1.58 22.45
CA ALA A 34 14.25 0.26 23.00
C ALA A 34 14.86 -0.70 21.98
N THR A 35 14.42 -0.62 20.71
CA THR A 35 14.84 -1.55 19.66
C THR A 35 15.81 -0.93 18.66
N GLY A 36 15.99 0.41 18.68
CA GLY A 36 16.73 1.14 17.67
C GLY A 36 16.06 1.18 16.29
N THR A 37 14.81 0.73 16.18
CA THR A 37 14.07 0.69 14.90
C THR A 37 13.65 2.09 14.48
N ASN A 38 14.09 2.53 13.31
CA ASN A 38 13.67 3.80 12.72
C ASN A 38 12.48 3.57 11.78
N LEU A 39 11.51 4.48 11.82
CA LEU A 39 10.35 4.51 10.94
C LEU A 39 10.23 5.89 10.31
N SER A 40 10.07 5.92 8.99
CA SER A 40 9.60 7.09 8.26
C SER A 40 8.08 7.02 8.20
N LEU A 41 7.42 7.96 8.85
CA LEU A 41 5.97 8.03 8.96
C LEU A 41 5.40 8.97 7.89
N GLN A 42 4.26 8.58 7.33
CA GLN A 42 3.45 9.41 6.45
C GLN A 42 2.05 9.52 7.05
N PHE A 43 1.57 10.75 7.21
CA PHE A 43 0.31 11.09 7.88
C PHE A 43 -0.84 11.25 6.87
N PHE A 44 -0.90 10.35 5.88
CA PHE A 44 -1.93 10.32 4.86
C PHE A 44 -2.40 8.89 4.62
N PRO A 45 -3.60 8.69 4.07
CA PRO A 45 -4.01 7.38 3.59
C PRO A 45 -3.07 6.90 2.48
N ALA A 46 -2.81 5.59 2.42
CA ALA A 46 -1.82 5.04 1.50
C ALA A 46 -2.17 5.21 0.01
N SER A 47 -3.46 5.40 -0.31
CA SER A 47 -3.95 5.65 -1.66
C SER A 47 -3.57 7.03 -2.23
N TRP A 48 -2.98 7.91 -1.42
CA TRP A 48 -2.71 9.30 -1.76
C TRP A 48 -1.25 9.54 -2.19
N GLN A 49 -0.52 8.50 -2.59
CA GLN A 49 0.83 8.66 -3.12
C GLN A 49 0.81 9.39 -4.47
N GLY A 50 1.06 10.70 -4.47
CA GLY A 50 1.29 11.49 -5.70
C GLY A 50 0.50 12.80 -5.83
N GLU A 51 -0.54 13.01 -5.00
CA GLU A 51 -1.37 14.22 -5.07
C GLU A 51 -0.66 15.42 -4.42
N GLN A 52 -0.77 16.61 -5.05
CA GLN A 52 -0.15 17.86 -4.63
C GLN A 52 -0.39 18.18 -3.13
N ARG A 53 0.70 18.42 -2.39
CA ARG A 53 0.82 19.01 -1.04
C ARG A 53 -0.53 19.25 -0.33
N GLN A 54 -1.14 18.18 0.18
CA GLN A 54 -2.28 18.32 1.07
C GLN A 54 -1.81 18.35 2.51
N THR A 55 -2.49 19.14 3.34
CA THR A 55 -2.28 19.13 4.79
C THR A 55 -2.92 17.87 5.37
N PRO A 56 -2.23 17.12 6.25
CA PRO A 56 -2.83 15.95 6.89
C PRO A 56 -4.05 16.36 7.71
N SER A 57 -5.10 15.54 7.67
CA SER A 57 -6.30 15.77 8.47
C SER A 57 -6.01 15.58 9.96
N ARG A 58 -6.91 16.12 10.79
CA ARG A 58 -6.84 16.01 12.25
C ARG A 58 -6.81 14.55 12.76
N GLU A 59 -7.35 13.59 12.00
CA GLU A 59 -7.28 12.18 12.40
C GLU A 59 -5.85 11.61 12.36
N TYR A 60 -4.97 12.16 11.51
CA TYR A 60 -3.57 11.73 11.38
C TYR A 60 -2.63 12.60 12.21
N VAL A 61 -2.94 13.89 12.38
CA VAL A 61 -2.15 14.83 13.16
C VAL A 61 -3.08 15.68 14.03
N ASP A 62 -3.13 15.38 15.33
CA ASP A 62 -3.93 16.14 16.29
C ASP A 62 -3.03 16.89 17.28
N LEU A 63 -2.95 18.21 17.09
CA LEU A 63 -2.24 19.16 17.95
C LEU A 63 -3.14 19.74 19.06
N GLU A 64 -4.46 19.56 18.96
CA GLU A 64 -5.44 20.18 19.86
C GLU A 64 -5.86 19.25 20.99
N ARG A 65 -5.63 17.94 20.85
CA ARG A 65 -6.02 16.93 21.83
C ARG A 65 -5.40 17.15 23.21
N GLU A 66 -4.14 17.58 23.28
CA GLU A 66 -3.47 17.87 24.55
C GLU A 66 -2.38 18.94 24.33
N ALA A 67 -2.41 19.99 25.15
CA ALA A 67 -1.46 21.10 25.03
C ALA A 67 -0.01 20.61 25.21
N GLY A 68 0.86 21.02 24.29
CA GLY A 68 2.28 20.65 24.32
C GLY A 68 2.58 19.25 23.74
N LYS A 69 1.57 18.50 23.27
CA LYS A 69 1.76 17.22 22.58
C LYS A 69 1.14 17.24 21.20
N VAL A 70 1.64 16.37 20.34
CA VAL A 70 1.00 16.03 19.06
C VAL A 70 0.68 14.55 19.06
N TYR A 71 -0.55 14.20 18.76
CA TYR A 71 -0.98 12.83 18.52
C TYR A 71 -0.92 12.54 17.02
N LEU A 72 -0.36 11.39 16.69
CA LEU A 72 0.02 11.05 15.34
C LEU A 72 -0.48 9.64 15.01
N LYS A 73 -1.01 9.47 13.80
CA LYS A 73 -1.45 8.19 13.23
C LYS A 73 -0.84 8.08 11.83
N ALA A 74 -0.27 6.92 11.49
CA ALA A 74 0.37 6.70 10.19
C ALA A 74 0.12 5.25 9.73
N PRO A 75 -0.72 5.03 8.70
CA PRO A 75 -0.91 3.71 8.11
C PRO A 75 0.30 3.33 7.25
N MET A 76 0.79 2.09 7.37
CA MET A 76 1.95 1.61 6.61
C MET A 76 1.93 0.10 6.39
N ILE A 77 2.72 -0.36 5.44
CA ILE A 77 2.98 -1.79 5.23
C ILE A 77 4.37 -2.07 5.76
N LEU A 78 4.45 -2.87 6.83
CA LEU A 78 5.71 -3.25 7.46
C LEU A 78 5.96 -4.73 7.22
N ASN A 79 7.00 -5.05 6.43
CA ASN A 79 7.34 -6.43 6.05
C ASN A 79 6.16 -7.22 5.46
N GLY A 80 5.31 -6.57 4.67
CA GLY A 80 4.13 -7.19 4.05
C GLY A 80 2.89 -7.23 4.93
N VAL A 81 2.94 -6.70 6.16
CA VAL A 81 1.79 -6.64 7.08
C VAL A 81 1.24 -5.21 7.14
N CYS A 82 -0.06 -5.06 6.90
CA CYS A 82 -0.78 -3.80 7.06
C CYS A 82 -0.88 -3.44 8.54
N VAL A 83 -0.28 -2.31 8.92
CA VAL A 83 -0.26 -1.83 10.30
C VAL A 83 -0.55 -0.33 10.34
N ILE A 84 -1.11 0.12 11.46
CA ILE A 84 -1.25 1.53 11.78
C ILE A 84 -0.31 1.84 12.93
N TRP A 85 0.65 2.73 12.69
CA TRP A 85 1.42 3.32 13.77
C TRP A 85 0.57 4.40 14.45
N LYS A 86 0.51 4.38 15.78
CA LYS A 86 -0.17 5.40 16.60
C LYS A 86 0.74 5.82 17.73
N GLY A 87 0.73 7.10 18.06
CA GLY A 87 1.51 7.61 19.17
C GLY A 87 1.30 9.08 19.45
N TRP A 88 2.04 9.59 20.42
CA TRP A 88 2.13 11.00 20.71
C TRP A 88 3.59 11.39 20.98
N ILE A 89 3.92 12.64 20.69
CA ILE A 89 5.23 13.24 20.94
C ILE A 89 5.04 14.57 21.68
N ASP A 90 5.82 14.77 22.72
CA ASP A 90 5.96 16.04 23.41
C ASP A 90 6.72 17.05 22.52
N LEU A 91 6.11 18.21 22.27
CA LEU A 91 6.63 19.22 21.37
C LEU A 91 7.89 19.91 21.91
N GLN A 92 8.09 19.92 23.22
CA GLN A 92 9.29 20.48 23.83
C GLN A 92 10.41 19.44 23.88
N ARG A 93 10.12 18.20 24.27
CA ARG A 93 11.14 17.17 24.51
C ARG A 93 11.50 16.36 23.27
N LEU A 94 10.62 16.34 22.27
CA LEU A 94 10.76 15.54 21.04
C LEU A 94 10.87 14.03 21.32
N ASP A 95 10.25 13.59 22.41
CA ASP A 95 10.09 12.20 22.80
C ASP A 95 8.62 11.88 23.15
N GLY A 96 8.29 10.60 23.26
CA GLY A 96 6.94 10.20 23.62
C GLY A 96 6.71 8.71 23.58
N MET A 97 5.47 8.31 23.30
CA MET A 97 5.05 6.92 23.23
C MET A 97 4.32 6.62 21.94
N GLY A 98 4.55 5.42 21.40
CA GLY A 98 3.83 4.94 20.23
C GLY A 98 3.89 3.42 20.15
N CYS A 99 3.01 2.86 19.35
CA CYS A 99 2.85 1.43 19.09
C CYS A 99 2.46 1.20 17.62
N LEU A 100 2.55 -0.07 17.22
CA LEU A 100 2.01 -0.56 15.96
C LEU A 100 0.77 -1.38 16.28
N GLU A 101 -0.31 -1.13 15.55
CA GLU A 101 -1.55 -1.88 15.62
C GLU A 101 -1.78 -2.55 14.26
N PHE A 102 -2.36 -3.75 14.26
CA PHE A 102 -2.72 -4.43 13.02
C PHE A 102 -3.91 -3.72 12.35
N ASP A 103 -3.82 -3.51 11.03
CA ASP A 103 -4.87 -2.88 10.23
C ASP A 103 -5.74 -3.96 9.58
N GLU A 104 -6.70 -4.51 10.35
CA GLU A 104 -7.57 -5.60 9.90
C GLU A 104 -8.39 -5.22 8.67
N GLU A 105 -8.98 -4.02 8.69
CA GLU A 105 -9.81 -3.49 7.61
C GLU A 105 -9.03 -3.46 6.30
N ARG A 106 -7.84 -2.83 6.32
CA ARG A 106 -7.01 -2.73 5.13
C ARG A 106 -6.44 -4.07 4.68
N ALA A 107 -6.05 -4.94 5.62
CA ALA A 107 -5.60 -6.29 5.29
C ALA A 107 -6.69 -7.10 4.59
N GLN A 108 -7.95 -6.93 5.00
CA GLN A 108 -9.10 -7.57 4.38
C GLN A 108 -9.40 -6.98 2.98
N GLU A 109 -9.33 -5.66 2.83
CA GLU A 109 -9.50 -5.01 1.52
C GLU A 109 -8.44 -5.47 0.51
N ASP A 110 -7.16 -5.52 0.93
CA ASP A 110 -6.07 -6.00 0.08
C ASP A 110 -6.29 -7.47 -0.34
N ALA A 111 -6.78 -8.31 0.57
CA ALA A 111 -7.10 -9.71 0.26
C ALA A 111 -8.26 -9.83 -0.76
N LEU A 112 -9.31 -9.02 -0.61
CA LEU A 112 -10.43 -8.99 -1.55
C LEU A 112 -10.00 -8.47 -2.93
N ALA A 113 -9.15 -7.44 -2.97
CA ALA A 113 -8.60 -6.91 -4.22
C ALA A 113 -7.73 -7.96 -4.94
N GLN A 114 -6.90 -8.70 -4.20
CA GLN A 114 -6.11 -9.81 -4.75
C GLN A 114 -7.02 -10.91 -5.31
N GLN A 115 -8.05 -11.34 -4.57
CA GLN A 115 -9.00 -12.34 -5.03
C GLN A 115 -9.73 -11.90 -6.31
N ALA A 116 -10.22 -10.66 -6.35
CA ALA A 116 -10.88 -10.11 -7.53
C ALA A 116 -9.96 -10.06 -8.75
N PHE A 117 -8.69 -9.68 -8.54
CA PHE A 117 -7.68 -9.65 -9.59
C PHE A 117 -7.36 -11.06 -10.12
N GLU A 118 -7.17 -12.04 -9.24
CA GLU A 118 -6.92 -13.42 -9.62
C GLU A 118 -8.11 -14.04 -10.35
N GLU A 119 -9.32 -13.76 -9.89
CA GLU A 119 -10.54 -14.23 -10.55
C GLU A 119 -10.69 -13.63 -11.95
N ALA A 120 -10.46 -12.31 -12.09
CA ALA A 120 -10.47 -11.65 -13.40
C ALA A 120 -9.42 -12.27 -14.33
N ARG A 121 -8.19 -12.47 -13.85
CA ARG A 121 -7.11 -13.11 -14.62
C ARG A 121 -7.45 -14.54 -15.03
N ARG A 122 -8.07 -15.33 -14.14
CA ARG A 122 -8.52 -16.70 -14.45
C ARG A 122 -9.60 -16.69 -15.53
N ARG A 123 -10.60 -15.80 -15.41
CA ARG A 123 -11.68 -15.66 -16.41
C ARG A 123 -11.13 -15.27 -17.79
N THR A 124 -10.19 -14.33 -17.85
CA THR A 124 -9.54 -13.95 -19.12
C THR A 124 -8.83 -15.14 -19.74
N ARG A 125 -8.05 -15.90 -18.96
CA ARG A 125 -7.35 -17.09 -19.45
C ARG A 125 -8.30 -18.18 -19.93
N GLU A 126 -9.37 -18.46 -19.19
CA GLU A 126 -10.39 -19.44 -19.59
C GLU A 126 -11.06 -19.06 -20.91
N PHE A 127 -11.29 -17.76 -21.13
CA PHE A 127 -11.85 -17.26 -22.38
C PHE A 127 -10.87 -17.45 -23.56
N GLU A 128 -9.59 -17.11 -23.38
CA GLU A 128 -8.53 -17.31 -24.37
C GLU A 128 -8.33 -18.80 -24.72
N ASP A 129 -8.35 -19.68 -23.72
CA ASP A 129 -8.20 -21.12 -23.93
C ASP A 129 -9.42 -21.71 -24.68
N ARG A 130 -10.64 -21.22 -24.41
CA ARG A 130 -11.85 -21.62 -25.16
C ARG A 130 -11.81 -21.15 -26.61
N ASP A 131 -11.38 -19.91 -26.86
CA ASP A 131 -11.26 -19.36 -28.21
C ASP A 131 -10.22 -20.16 -29.03
N ARG A 132 -9.07 -20.48 -28.42
CA ARG A 132 -8.06 -21.34 -29.04
C ARG A 132 -8.60 -22.73 -29.35
N SER A 133 -9.24 -23.39 -28.39
CA SER A 133 -9.81 -24.73 -28.60
C SER A 133 -10.85 -24.74 -29.72
N HIS A 134 -11.72 -23.73 -29.76
CA HIS A 134 -12.73 -23.62 -30.81
C HIS A 134 -12.11 -23.43 -32.20
N ARG A 135 -11.04 -22.64 -32.30
CA ARG A 135 -10.28 -22.46 -33.54
C ARG A 135 -9.61 -23.77 -33.99
N GLU A 136 -8.94 -24.47 -33.08
CA GLU A 136 -8.29 -25.76 -33.36
C GLU A 136 -9.32 -26.80 -33.83
N GLU A 137 -10.48 -26.89 -33.19
CA GLU A 137 -11.57 -27.78 -33.62
C GLU A 137 -12.08 -27.44 -35.03
N MET A 138 -12.24 -26.16 -35.35
CA MET A 138 -12.62 -25.74 -36.71
C MET A 138 -11.56 -26.15 -37.73
N GLU A 139 -10.28 -25.92 -37.44
CA GLU A 139 -9.16 -26.29 -38.31
C GLU A 139 -9.10 -27.82 -38.56
N VAL A 140 -9.35 -28.63 -37.53
CA VAL A 140 -9.47 -30.10 -37.65
C VAL A 140 -10.66 -30.50 -38.51
N ARG A 141 -11.84 -29.91 -38.29
CA ARG A 141 -13.06 -30.21 -39.08
C ARG A 141 -12.85 -29.85 -40.55
N VAL A 142 -12.27 -28.69 -40.84
CA VAL A 142 -11.93 -28.26 -42.22
C VAL A 142 -10.95 -29.23 -42.85
N SER A 143 -9.88 -29.61 -42.14
CA SER A 143 -8.88 -30.57 -42.64
C SER A 143 -9.49 -31.94 -42.96
N GLN A 144 -10.39 -32.44 -42.11
CA GLN A 144 -11.11 -33.69 -42.35
C GLN A 144 -12.01 -33.61 -43.58
N LEU A 145 -12.76 -32.50 -43.74
CA LEU A 145 -13.62 -32.28 -44.92
C LEU A 145 -12.80 -32.25 -46.21
N LEU A 146 -11.66 -31.56 -46.22
CA LEU A 146 -10.75 -31.51 -47.37
C LEU A 146 -10.14 -32.90 -47.70
N ALA A 147 -9.83 -33.71 -46.69
CA ALA A 147 -9.33 -35.07 -46.90
C ALA A 147 -10.39 -36.01 -47.51
N VAL A 148 -11.66 -35.84 -47.14
CA VAL A 148 -12.78 -36.62 -47.70
C VAL A 148 -13.09 -36.23 -49.14
N THR A 149 -13.05 -34.94 -49.46
CA THR A 149 -13.27 -34.45 -50.84
C THR A 149 -12.09 -34.78 -51.75
N GLY A 150 -10.84 -34.70 -51.26
CA GLY A 150 -9.65 -35.11 -52.02
C GLY A 150 -9.58 -36.62 -52.33
N LYS A 151 -10.16 -37.47 -51.48
CA LYS A 151 -10.27 -38.93 -51.73
C LYS A 151 -11.36 -39.28 -52.76
N LYS A 152 -12.32 -38.38 -53.03
CA LYS A 152 -13.36 -38.61 -54.05
C LYS A 152 -12.90 -38.32 -55.48
N THR A 153 -11.80 -37.60 -55.67
CA THR A 153 -11.24 -37.26 -56.99
C THR A 153 -10.14 -38.21 -57.48
N THR A 154 -9.78 -39.22 -56.68
CA THR A 154 -8.83 -40.29 -57.06
C THR A 154 -9.49 -41.66 -56.93
N ARG A 155 -10.43 -41.95 -57.83
CA ARG A 155 -10.70 -43.33 -58.24
C ARG A 155 -10.56 -43.40 -59.77
N PRO A 156 -9.83 -44.40 -60.28
CA PRO A 156 -9.54 -44.56 -61.71
C PRO A 156 -10.80 -44.82 -62.54
#